data_AF-A0A074X1R4-F1
#
_entry.id   AF-A0A074X1R4-F1
#
_cell.length_a   1.000
_cell.length_b   1.000
_cell.length_c   1.000
_cell.angle_alpha   90.00
_cell.angle_beta   90.00
_cell.angle_gamma   90.00
#
_symmetry.space_group_name_H-M   'P 1'
#
loop_
_entity.id
_entity.type
_entity.pdbx_description
1 polymer ?
#
loop_
_entity_poly.entity_id
_entity_poly.type
_entity_poly.pdbx_seq_one_letter_code
_entity_poly.pdbx_strand_id
1 'polypeptide(L)'
;MASGALSGLVRPIGNRAVHLRLHPRVETLAESREILRLLQQFGRVDVFRNFKYDALSMPNTMIAMFETEEAAQKLLEASPLRFVMRPEESAAPQPRHYQLQVNASTFHHRDQIDQNAYNGAFKVSTRCLIQEDLVKKVPMPGLSEFTLRKEEKPWRVLQWEKYREDSQTKTLRQLLEEATLPNHSDKVRTTEHDKSHD
;
A
#
# COMPACT_ATOMS: atom_id res chain seq x y z
N MET A 1 31.64 11.52 -11.29
CA MET A 1 30.37 12.06 -10.75
C MET A 1 29.22 11.50 -11.55
N ALA A 2 28.62 10.40 -11.08
CA ALA A 2 27.38 9.85 -11.62
C ALA A 2 26.78 8.92 -10.55
N SER A 3 26.07 9.51 -9.59
CA SER A 3 25.29 8.74 -8.61
C SER A 3 23.91 8.48 -9.22
N GLY A 4 23.83 7.50 -10.11
CA GLY A 4 22.56 6.92 -10.54
C GLY A 4 21.99 6.10 -9.38
N ALA A 5 21.14 6.72 -8.57
CA ALA A 5 20.52 6.08 -7.43
C ALA A 5 19.57 4.96 -7.90
N LEU A 6 19.85 3.73 -7.47
CA LEU A 6 18.94 2.59 -7.53
C LEU A 6 17.70 2.88 -6.68
N SER A 7 16.76 3.68 -7.18
CA SER A 7 15.53 4.02 -6.46
C SER A 7 14.40 3.06 -6.75
N GLY A 8 14.64 1.78 -6.44
CA GLY A 8 13.62 0.72 -6.47
C GLY A 8 13.35 0.09 -5.11
N LEU A 9 14.15 0.39 -4.08
CA LEU A 9 13.95 -0.12 -2.73
C LEU A 9 12.97 0.78 -1.98
N VAL A 10 11.85 0.17 -1.57
CA VAL A 10 10.76 0.69 -0.74
C VAL A 10 11.18 1.93 0.07
N ARG A 11 10.87 3.12 -0.44
CA ARG A 11 11.18 4.39 0.24
C ARG A 11 10.16 4.60 1.36
N PRO A 12 10.56 5.10 2.53
CA PRO A 12 9.62 5.44 3.59
C PRO A 12 8.67 6.55 3.11
N ILE A 13 7.36 6.25 3.13
CA ILE A 13 6.31 7.11 2.55
C ILE A 13 5.83 8.18 3.55
N GLY A 14 5.92 7.92 4.86
CA GLY A 14 5.25 8.70 5.90
C GLY A 14 5.52 10.19 5.86
N ASN A 15 6.80 10.60 5.81
CA ASN A 15 7.16 12.02 5.91
C ASN A 15 7.05 12.79 4.59
N ARG A 16 6.80 12.08 3.48
CA ARG A 16 6.69 12.67 2.13
C ARG A 16 5.25 12.89 1.69
N ALA A 17 4.32 12.27 2.41
CA ALA A 17 2.91 12.33 2.11
C ALA A 17 2.26 13.49 2.87
N VAL A 18 1.46 14.26 2.15
CA VAL A 18 0.68 15.36 2.70
C VAL A 18 -0.80 15.13 2.46
N HIS A 19 -1.58 15.43 3.49
CA HIS A 19 -3.03 15.44 3.43
C HIS A 19 -3.50 16.85 3.09
N LEU A 20 -4.25 16.97 2.00
CA LEU A 20 -4.74 18.22 1.46
C LEU A 20 -6.23 18.34 1.71
N ARG A 21 -6.65 19.46 2.30
CA ARG A 21 -8.06 19.80 2.50
C ARG A 21 -8.38 21.10 1.78
N LEU A 22 -9.31 21.03 0.82
CA LEU A 22 -9.65 22.18 -0.01
C LEU A 22 -11.03 22.73 0.32
N HIS A 23 -11.13 24.06 0.45
CA HIS A 23 -12.41 24.76 0.57
C HIS A 23 -12.44 25.96 -0.41
N PRO A 24 -13.45 26.09 -1.29
CA PRO A 24 -14.59 25.19 -1.52
C PRO A 24 -14.20 23.89 -2.25
N ARG A 25 -15.17 22.99 -2.44
CA ARG A 25 -14.98 21.66 -3.05
C ARG A 25 -14.50 21.77 -4.50
N VAL A 26 -13.62 20.85 -4.92
CA VAL A 26 -13.27 20.63 -6.33
C VAL A 26 -14.43 19.98 -7.08
N GLU A 27 -14.93 20.66 -8.10
CA GLU A 27 -16.02 20.20 -8.97
C GLU A 27 -15.48 19.59 -10.26
N THR A 28 -14.36 20.08 -10.78
CA THR A 28 -13.84 19.71 -12.11
C THR A 28 -12.46 19.06 -12.06
N LEU A 29 -12.11 18.31 -13.11
CA LEU A 29 -10.74 17.80 -13.28
C LEU A 29 -9.75 18.92 -13.58
N ALA A 30 -10.19 20.00 -14.24
CA ALA A 30 -9.37 21.17 -14.54
C ALA A 30 -8.82 21.83 -13.26
N GLU A 31 -9.69 22.07 -12.28
CA GLU A 31 -9.31 22.57 -10.95
C GLU A 31 -8.29 21.65 -10.27
N SER A 32 -8.51 20.33 -10.32
CA SER A 32 -7.59 19.35 -9.74
C SER A 32 -6.20 19.39 -10.41
N ARG A 33 -6.13 19.67 -11.71
CA ARG A 33 -4.86 19.82 -12.46
C ARG A 33 -4.13 21.10 -12.10
N GLU A 34 -4.85 22.20 -11.88
CA GLU A 34 -4.26 23.44 -11.39
C GLU A 34 -3.66 23.27 -9.99
N ILE A 35 -4.33 22.54 -9.09
CA ILE A 35 -3.78 22.20 -7.77
C ILE A 35 -2.49 21.40 -7.94
N LEU A 36 -2.47 20.40 -8.82
CA LEU A 36 -1.27 19.62 -9.09
C LEU A 36 -0.13 20.51 -9.61
N ARG A 37 -0.40 21.47 -10.50
CA ARG A 37 0.60 22.44 -10.98
C ARG A 37 1.16 23.29 -9.85
N LEU A 38 0.31 23.74 -8.93
CA LEU A 38 0.75 24.49 -7.75
C LEU A 38 1.66 23.63 -6.87
N LEU A 39 1.29 22.37 -6.61
CA LEU A 39 2.11 21.45 -5.82
C LEU A 39 3.47 21.16 -6.49
N GLN A 40 3.49 21.05 -7.81
CA GLN A 40 4.71 20.84 -8.60
C GLN A 40 5.73 21.98 -8.45
N GLN A 41 5.31 23.18 -8.04
CA GLN A 41 6.23 24.30 -7.77
C GLN A 41 7.12 24.05 -6.53
N PHE A 42 6.65 23.25 -5.58
CA PHE A 42 7.38 22.93 -4.35
C PHE A 42 8.32 21.72 -4.53
N GLY A 43 8.01 20.84 -5.49
CA GLY A 43 8.83 19.69 -5.83
C GLY A 43 8.10 18.71 -6.72
N ARG A 44 8.79 17.65 -7.14
CA ARG A 44 8.19 16.60 -7.96
C ARG A 44 7.20 15.78 -7.13
N VAL A 45 5.99 15.63 -7.67
CA VAL A 45 4.92 14.84 -7.07
C VAL A 45 4.91 13.44 -7.71
N ASP A 46 5.09 12.41 -6.89
CA ASP A 46 5.06 11.00 -7.31
C ASP A 46 3.61 10.51 -7.45
N VAL A 47 2.78 10.82 -6.46
CA VAL A 47 1.38 10.39 -6.42
C VAL A 47 0.49 11.56 -6.07
N PHE A 48 -0.58 11.73 -6.83
CA PHE A 48 -1.64 12.68 -6.53
C PHE A 48 -2.99 11.99 -6.72
N ARG A 49 -3.77 11.92 -5.64
CA ARG A 49 -5.08 11.25 -5.63
C ARG A 49 -6.14 12.18 -5.06
N ASN A 50 -7.23 12.32 -5.81
CA ASN A 50 -8.44 13.01 -5.36
C ASN A 50 -9.47 11.97 -4.91
N PHE A 51 -9.88 12.03 -3.64
CA PHE A 51 -10.80 11.04 -3.07
C PHE A 51 -12.24 11.21 -3.55
N LYS A 52 -12.58 12.28 -4.29
CA LYS A 52 -13.90 12.42 -4.92
C LYS A 52 -14.29 11.21 -5.79
N TYR A 53 -13.31 10.59 -6.45
CA TYR A 53 -13.52 9.49 -7.39
C TYR A 53 -13.23 8.12 -6.77
N ASP A 54 -12.94 8.08 -5.47
CA ASP A 54 -12.71 6.82 -4.78
C ASP A 54 -14.05 6.14 -4.44
N ALA A 55 -14.02 4.83 -4.21
CA ALA A 55 -15.21 4.06 -3.83
C ALA A 55 -15.83 4.62 -2.53
N LEU A 56 -14.98 5.12 -1.63
CA LEU A 56 -15.36 5.88 -0.44
C LEU A 56 -15.08 7.36 -0.67
N SER A 57 -16.02 8.05 -1.35
CA SER A 57 -15.85 9.47 -1.69
C SER A 57 -15.76 10.36 -0.45
N MET A 58 -14.54 10.76 -0.09
CA MET A 58 -14.29 11.77 0.94
C MET A 58 -14.31 13.17 0.30
N PRO A 59 -15.31 14.02 0.61
CA PRO A 59 -15.38 15.36 0.02
C PRO A 59 -14.23 16.23 0.53
N ASN A 60 -13.75 17.13 -0.32
CA ASN A 60 -12.74 18.15 0.00
C ASN A 60 -11.36 17.59 0.41
N THR A 61 -11.12 16.29 0.24
CA THR A 61 -9.89 15.63 0.66
C THR A 61 -9.10 15.13 -0.53
N MET A 62 -7.80 15.38 -0.51
CA MET A 62 -6.85 14.92 -1.51
C MET A 62 -5.56 14.47 -0.81
N ILE A 63 -4.81 13.57 -1.43
CA ILE A 63 -3.48 13.19 -0.97
C ILE A 63 -2.47 13.47 -2.07
N ALA A 64 -1.34 14.06 -1.68
CA ALA A 64 -0.17 14.20 -2.53
C ALA A 64 1.04 13.57 -1.83
N MET A 65 1.87 12.88 -2.60
CA MET A 65 3.12 12.30 -2.14
C MET A 65 4.26 12.86 -2.98
N PHE A 66 5.26 13.42 -2.33
CA PHE A 66 6.42 14.02 -2.99
C PHE A 66 7.56 13.02 -3.16
N GLU A 67 8.39 13.27 -4.19
CA GLU A 67 9.63 12.54 -4.39
C GLU A 67 10.65 12.82 -3.28
N THR A 68 10.54 13.93 -2.53
CA THR A 68 11.45 14.29 -1.44
C THR A 68 10.67 14.75 -0.20
N GLU A 69 11.23 14.51 0.98
CA GLU A 69 10.65 14.95 2.26
C GLU A 69 10.73 16.48 2.41
N GLU A 70 11.82 17.08 1.93
CA GLU A 70 12.01 18.53 1.93
C GLU A 70 10.91 19.28 1.17
N ALA A 71 10.42 18.73 0.04
CA ALA A 71 9.34 19.33 -0.72
C ALA A 71 8.01 19.29 0.04
N ALA A 72 7.72 18.18 0.72
CA ALA A 72 6.56 18.04 1.58
C ALA A 72 6.60 19.04 2.75
N GLN A 73 7.78 19.18 3.37
CA GLN A 73 7.98 20.10 4.48
C GLN A 73 7.81 21.57 4.07
N LYS A 74 8.38 21.98 2.93
CA LYS A 74 8.18 23.34 2.38
C LYS A 74 6.70 23.65 2.14
N LEU A 75 5.95 22.68 1.63
CA LEU A 75 4.53 22.84 1.41
C LEU A 75 3.75 22.95 2.74
N LEU A 76 4.12 22.17 3.76
CA LEU A 76 3.54 22.26 5.10
C LEU A 76 3.78 23.64 5.74
N GLU A 77 4.98 24.19 5.56
CA GLU A 77 5.34 25.53 6.05
C GLU A 77 4.60 26.64 5.30
N ALA A 78 4.32 26.44 4.01
CA ALA A 78 3.55 27.38 3.20
C ALA A 78 2.02 27.30 3.45
N SER A 79 1.57 26.36 4.28
CA SER A 79 0.16 26.18 4.63
C SER A 79 -0.33 27.32 5.55
N PRO A 80 -1.55 27.86 5.35
CA PRO A 80 -2.54 27.55 4.31
C PRO A 80 -2.34 28.36 3.02
N LEU A 81 -2.48 27.70 1.86
CA LEU A 81 -2.35 28.33 0.56
C LEU A 81 -3.69 28.89 0.08
N ARG A 82 -3.69 30.16 -0.33
CA ARG A 82 -4.87 30.82 -0.91
C ARG A 82 -4.58 31.17 -2.37
N PHE A 83 -5.45 30.73 -3.27
CA PHE A 83 -5.31 31.01 -4.68
C PHE A 83 -6.68 31.17 -5.34
N VAL A 84 -6.68 31.68 -6.56
CA VAL A 84 -7.88 31.89 -7.36
C VAL A 84 -7.78 31.02 -8.60
N MET A 85 -8.82 30.25 -8.89
CA MET A 85 -8.90 29.49 -10.14
C MET A 85 -10.01 30.05 -11.02
N ARG A 86 -9.77 30.01 -12.34
CA ARG A 86 -10.80 30.23 -13.34
C ARG A 86 -11.34 28.87 -13.79
N PRO A 87 -12.65 28.61 -13.60
CA PRO A 87 -13.25 27.41 -14.16
C PRO A 87 -13.32 27.54 -15.69
N GLU A 88 -12.58 26.70 -16.41
CA GLU A 88 -12.51 26.70 -17.89
C GLU A 88 -13.84 26.35 -18.57
N GLU A 89 -14.73 25.60 -17.88
CA GLU A 89 -15.97 25.07 -18.47
C GLU A 89 -17.23 25.90 -18.15
N SER A 90 -17.10 27.02 -17.44
CA SER A 90 -18.23 27.86 -17.04
C SER A 90 -18.51 28.98 -18.05
N ALA A 91 -19.74 29.06 -18.56
CA ALA A 91 -20.22 30.14 -19.43
C ALA A 91 -20.12 31.56 -18.79
N ALA A 92 -19.93 31.64 -17.47
CA ALA A 92 -19.52 32.84 -16.76
C ALA A 92 -18.28 32.53 -15.91
N PRO A 93 -17.06 32.88 -16.35
CA PRO A 93 -15.83 32.57 -15.63
C PRO A 93 -15.64 33.50 -14.43
N GLN A 94 -16.44 33.32 -13.40
CA GLN A 94 -16.21 34.02 -12.14
C GLN A 94 -14.98 33.40 -11.45
N PRO A 95 -13.98 34.22 -11.06
CA PRO A 95 -12.86 33.75 -10.28
C PRO A 95 -13.37 33.23 -8.93
N ARG A 96 -13.09 31.97 -8.62
CA ARG A 96 -13.41 31.37 -7.31
C ARG A 96 -12.17 31.39 -6.44
N HIS A 97 -12.32 31.85 -5.20
CA HIS A 97 -11.25 31.79 -4.20
C HIS A 97 -11.22 30.41 -3.57
N TYR A 98 -10.03 29.81 -3.52
CA TYR A 98 -9.80 28.52 -2.89
C TYR A 98 -8.77 28.67 -1.79
N GLN A 99 -9.00 27.93 -0.71
CA GLN A 99 -8.08 27.75 0.39
C GLN A 99 -7.71 26.28 0.47
N LEU A 100 -6.42 26.01 0.35
CA LEU A 100 -5.81 24.70 0.49
C LEU A 100 -5.10 24.64 1.85
N GLN A 101 -5.64 23.80 2.74
CA GLN A 101 -5.00 23.45 4.00
C GLN A 101 -4.16 22.19 3.79
N VAL A 102 -2.89 22.28 4.14
CA VAL A 102 -1.94 21.17 4.06
C VAL A 102 -1.65 20.70 5.47
N ASN A 103 -1.82 19.41 5.72
CA ASN A 103 -1.50 18.74 6.98
C ASN A 103 -0.55 17.58 6.70
N ALA A 104 0.28 17.22 7.68
CA ALA A 104 1.07 16.00 7.60
C ALA A 104 0.14 14.79 7.47
N SER A 105 0.48 13.84 6.60
CA SER A 105 -0.32 12.63 6.43
C SER A 105 -0.21 11.77 7.69
N THR A 106 -1.32 11.57 8.41
CA THR A 106 -1.43 10.53 9.44
C THR A 106 -1.86 9.19 8.85
N PHE A 107 -1.91 9.09 7.51
CA PHE A 107 -2.47 7.94 6.84
C PHE A 107 -1.43 6.81 6.83
N HIS A 108 -1.79 5.63 7.34
CA HIS A 108 -0.92 4.46 7.30
C HIS A 108 -0.87 3.92 5.86
N HIS A 109 0.02 4.52 5.05
CA HIS A 109 0.19 4.17 3.63
C HIS A 109 0.50 2.70 3.41
N ARG A 110 1.21 2.07 4.36
CA ARG A 110 1.50 0.64 4.33
C ARG A 110 0.22 -0.19 4.34
N ASP A 111 -0.71 0.16 5.22
CA ASP A 111 -1.98 -0.58 5.36
C ASP A 111 -2.86 -0.44 4.13
N GLN A 112 -2.88 0.73 3.48
CA GLN A 112 -3.63 0.91 2.23
C GLN A 112 -3.00 0.17 1.05
N ILE A 113 -1.66 0.16 0.98
CA ILE A 113 -0.96 -0.66 -0.02
C ILE A 113 -1.31 -2.13 0.22
N ASP A 114 -1.31 -2.59 1.47
CA ASP A 114 -1.65 -3.97 1.86
C ASP A 114 -3.14 -4.31 1.61
N GLN A 115 -4.06 -3.34 1.69
CA GLN A 115 -5.48 -3.51 1.33
C GLN A 115 -5.73 -3.71 -0.17
N ASN A 116 -4.83 -3.21 -1.02
CA ASN A 116 -4.97 -3.35 -2.45
C ASN A 116 -4.85 -4.83 -2.85
N ALA A 117 -5.87 -5.36 -3.51
CA ALA A 117 -5.94 -6.78 -3.88
C ALA A 117 -4.82 -7.24 -4.84
N TYR A 118 -4.13 -6.29 -5.47
CA TYR A 118 -3.00 -6.55 -6.36
C TYR A 118 -1.64 -6.38 -5.69
N ASN A 119 -1.60 -6.08 -4.39
CA ASN A 119 -0.36 -5.99 -3.64
C ASN A 119 0.05 -7.37 -3.10
N GLY A 120 1.26 -7.82 -3.44
CA GLY A 120 1.82 -9.11 -3.03
C GLY A 120 2.08 -10.06 -4.19
N ALA A 121 2.37 -11.32 -3.88
CA ALA A 121 2.55 -12.36 -4.89
C ALA A 121 1.24 -12.58 -5.64
N PHE A 122 1.29 -12.57 -6.97
CA PHE A 122 0.11 -12.82 -7.82
C PHE A 122 -0.44 -14.22 -7.55
N LYS A 123 -1.52 -14.31 -6.77
CA LYS A 123 -2.25 -15.57 -6.52
C LYS A 123 -3.40 -15.68 -7.51
N VAL A 124 -3.32 -16.70 -8.35
CA VAL A 124 -4.37 -17.10 -9.30
C VAL A 124 -5.58 -17.58 -8.50
N SER A 125 -6.76 -17.03 -8.76
CA SER A 125 -7.96 -17.36 -8.00
C SER A 125 -8.53 -18.72 -8.45
N THR A 126 -8.35 -19.79 -7.68
CA THR A 126 -8.88 -21.14 -8.01
C THR A 126 -10.37 -21.31 -7.71
N ARG A 127 -11.07 -20.23 -7.36
CA ARG A 127 -12.45 -20.30 -6.84
C ARG A 127 -13.52 -20.54 -7.92
N CYS A 128 -13.17 -20.39 -9.20
CA CYS A 128 -14.11 -20.45 -10.32
C CYS A 128 -13.85 -21.66 -11.22
N LEU A 129 -14.90 -22.39 -11.60
CA LEU A 129 -14.79 -23.54 -12.51
C LEU A 129 -14.23 -23.17 -13.89
N ILE A 130 -14.57 -21.98 -14.39
CA ILE A 130 -14.02 -21.42 -15.64
C ILE A 130 -12.50 -21.28 -15.54
N GLN A 131 -12.01 -20.88 -14.37
CA GLN A 131 -10.58 -20.73 -14.13
C GLN A 131 -9.88 -22.09 -14.17
N GLU A 132 -10.44 -23.11 -13.52
CA GLU A 132 -9.87 -24.46 -13.52
C GLU A 132 -9.78 -25.06 -14.94
N ASP A 133 -10.75 -24.75 -15.81
CA ASP A 133 -10.72 -25.14 -17.22
C ASP A 133 -9.66 -24.34 -18.01
N LEU A 134 -9.55 -23.03 -17.77
CA LEU A 134 -8.55 -22.18 -18.42
C LEU A 134 -7.11 -22.52 -18.01
N VAL A 135 -6.86 -22.86 -16.73
CA VAL A 135 -5.53 -23.30 -16.27
C VAL A 135 -5.01 -24.49 -17.07
N LYS A 136 -5.90 -25.40 -17.49
CA LYS A 136 -5.53 -26.57 -18.30
C LYS A 136 -5.25 -26.23 -19.76
N LYS A 137 -5.85 -25.15 -20.28
CA LYS A 137 -5.77 -24.75 -21.68
C LYS A 137 -4.64 -23.75 -21.95
N VAL A 138 -4.24 -22.98 -20.95
CA VAL A 138 -3.33 -21.85 -21.12
C VAL A 138 -1.88 -22.24 -20.73
N PRO A 139 -0.84 -21.80 -21.47
CA PRO A 139 0.54 -22.21 -21.22
C PRO A 139 1.12 -21.82 -19.87
N MET A 140 0.52 -20.82 -19.21
CA MET A 140 0.93 -20.34 -17.89
C MET A 140 -0.32 -20.09 -17.03
N PRO A 141 -0.32 -20.54 -15.75
CA PRO A 141 -1.48 -20.37 -14.87
C PRO A 141 -1.79 -18.89 -14.58
N GLY A 142 -0.83 -17.98 -14.74
CA GLY A 142 -1.07 -16.55 -14.56
C GLY A 142 -2.03 -15.93 -15.57
N LEU A 143 -2.16 -16.54 -16.75
CA LEU A 143 -3.00 -16.07 -17.85
C LEU A 143 -4.44 -16.62 -17.77
N SER A 144 -4.73 -17.52 -16.83
CA SER A 144 -6.08 -18.05 -16.66
C SER A 144 -7.00 -17.12 -15.87
N GLU A 145 -6.48 -16.01 -15.30
CA GLU A 145 -7.23 -15.12 -14.39
C GLU A 145 -8.40 -14.43 -15.08
N PHE A 146 -9.61 -14.87 -14.72
CA PHE A 146 -10.86 -14.33 -15.25
C PHE A 146 -11.46 -13.23 -14.35
N THR A 147 -10.88 -12.99 -13.17
CA THR A 147 -11.42 -12.00 -12.21
C THR A 147 -11.09 -10.57 -12.67
N LEU A 148 -12.01 -9.96 -13.41
CA LEU A 148 -11.87 -8.61 -13.96
C LEU A 148 -11.78 -7.50 -12.90
N ARG A 149 -12.19 -7.77 -11.64
CA ARG A 149 -12.07 -6.84 -10.50
C ARG A 149 -11.94 -7.62 -9.20
N LYS A 150 -10.73 -7.68 -8.61
CA LYS A 150 -10.58 -8.08 -7.22
C LYS A 150 -10.90 -6.88 -6.32
N GLU A 151 -11.84 -7.06 -5.40
CA GLU A 151 -12.24 -6.01 -4.45
C GLU A 151 -11.16 -5.82 -3.38
N GLU A 152 -10.96 -4.58 -2.94
CA GLU A 152 -10.08 -4.27 -1.82
C GLU A 152 -10.61 -4.93 -0.55
N LYS A 153 -9.76 -5.68 0.14
CA LYS A 153 -10.15 -6.35 1.39
C LYS A 153 -9.88 -5.41 2.56
N PRO A 154 -10.83 -5.24 3.50
CA PRO A 154 -10.57 -4.46 4.69
C PRO A 154 -9.44 -5.09 5.52
N TRP A 155 -8.61 -4.25 6.15
CA TRP A 155 -7.39 -4.69 6.84
C TRP A 155 -7.61 -5.81 7.86
N ARG A 156 -8.75 -5.82 8.58
CA ARG A 156 -9.07 -6.87 9.56
C ARG A 156 -9.17 -8.26 8.91
N VAL A 157 -9.76 -8.32 7.72
CA VAL A 157 -9.91 -9.59 6.97
C VAL A 157 -8.55 -10.07 6.50
N LEU A 158 -7.70 -9.16 6.01
CA LEU A 158 -6.33 -9.50 5.62
C LEU A 158 -5.50 -9.98 6.81
N GLN A 159 -5.63 -9.34 7.97
CA GLN A 159 -4.92 -9.74 9.18
C GLN A 159 -5.37 -11.14 9.63
N TRP A 160 -6.68 -11.41 9.63
CA TRP A 160 -7.21 -12.75 9.90
C TRP A 160 -6.77 -13.80 8.87
N GLU A 161 -6.76 -13.47 7.58
CA GLU A 161 -6.25 -14.38 6.54
C GLU A 161 -4.76 -14.67 6.75
N LYS A 162 -3.95 -13.64 7.05
CA LYS A 162 -2.53 -13.81 7.34
C LYS A 162 -2.30 -14.68 8.57
N TYR A 163 -3.02 -14.43 9.67
CA TYR A 163 -2.97 -15.31 10.83
C TYR A 163 -3.42 -16.74 10.48
N ARG A 164 -4.41 -16.93 9.60
CA ARG A 164 -4.83 -18.26 9.12
C ARG A 164 -3.79 -18.94 8.23
N GLU A 165 -3.09 -18.20 7.37
CA GLU A 165 -1.98 -18.70 6.57
C GLU A 165 -0.78 -19.05 7.46
N ASP A 166 -0.40 -18.17 8.40
CA ASP A 166 0.70 -18.40 9.35
C ASP A 166 0.38 -19.55 10.32
N SER A 167 -0.90 -19.75 10.65
CA SER A 167 -1.40 -20.85 11.49
C SER A 167 -1.80 -22.10 10.69
N GLN A 168 -1.84 -22.06 9.36
CA GLN A 168 -1.94 -23.23 8.48
C GLN A 168 -0.59 -23.96 8.49
N THR A 169 -0.35 -24.59 9.64
CA THR A 169 0.15 -25.94 9.83
C THR A 169 1.08 -26.48 8.74
N LYS A 170 2.31 -26.79 9.18
CA LYS A 170 3.21 -27.75 8.53
C LYS A 170 2.38 -28.90 7.95
N THR A 171 2.54 -29.18 6.66
CA THR A 171 1.86 -30.30 6.01
C THR A 171 2.21 -31.61 6.75
N LEU A 172 1.33 -32.62 6.74
CA LEU A 172 1.63 -33.93 7.35
C LEU A 172 2.98 -34.50 6.86
N ARG A 173 3.34 -34.19 5.61
CA ARG A 173 4.63 -34.52 5.02
C ARG A 173 5.81 -33.78 5.68
N GLN A 174 5.66 -32.48 5.95
CA GLN A 174 6.68 -31.70 6.67
C GLN A 174 6.79 -32.10 8.15
N LEU A 175 5.68 -32.45 8.79
CA LEU A 175 5.69 -32.99 10.15
C LEU A 175 6.38 -34.37 10.20
N LEU A 176 6.17 -35.19 9.18
CA LEU A 176 6.85 -36.49 9.04
C LEU A 176 8.35 -36.31 8.78
N GLU A 177 8.74 -35.40 7.88
CA GLU A 177 10.15 -35.09 7.61
C GLU A 177 10.86 -34.55 8.85
N GLU A 178 10.23 -33.65 9.61
CA GLU A 178 10.74 -33.11 10.87
C GLU A 178 10.90 -34.20 11.94
N ALA A 179 10.00 -35.18 11.99
CA ALA A 179 10.10 -36.33 12.90
C ALA A 179 11.20 -37.33 12.48
N THR A 180 11.58 -37.36 11.20
CA THR A 180 12.61 -38.28 10.68
C THR A 180 14.05 -37.76 10.80
N LEU A 181 14.25 -36.52 11.25
CA LEU A 181 15.58 -36.01 11.57
C LEU A 181 15.98 -36.51 12.97
N PRO A 182 17.08 -37.28 13.12
CA PRO A 182 17.52 -37.71 14.45
C PRO A 182 18.00 -36.50 15.25
N ASN A 183 17.31 -36.20 16.36
CA ASN A 183 17.73 -35.23 17.36
C ASN A 183 19.11 -35.64 17.92
N HIS A 184 20.18 -35.04 17.39
CA HIS A 184 21.54 -35.22 17.88
C HIS A 184 21.74 -34.39 19.16
N SER A 185 20.96 -34.64 20.21
CA SER A 185 21.14 -33.95 21.48
C SER A 185 20.73 -34.78 22.70
N ASP A 186 21.07 -36.06 22.74
CA ASP A 186 21.21 -36.79 24.01
C ASP A 186 22.68 -37.09 24.25
N LYS A 187 23.39 -36.07 24.76
CA LYS A 187 24.71 -36.24 25.37
C LYS A 187 24.53 -37.02 26.67
N VAL A 188 24.92 -38.29 26.62
CA VAL A 188 25.68 -39.04 27.63
C VAL A 188 25.83 -38.31 28.97
N ARG A 189 25.01 -38.70 29.95
CA ARG A 189 25.31 -38.55 31.39
C ARG A 189 25.63 -39.93 31.95
N THR A 190 26.86 -40.36 31.75
CA THR A 190 27.53 -41.34 32.62
C THR A 190 28.31 -40.56 33.66
N THR A 191 27.95 -40.67 34.93
CA THR A 191 28.89 -40.71 36.07
C THR A 191 28.18 -41.23 37.32
N GLU A 192 28.51 -42.48 37.66
CA GLU A 192 28.96 -42.90 39.00
C GLU A 192 28.00 -42.74 40.20
N HIS A 193 27.34 -43.86 40.54
CA HIS A 193 27.04 -44.20 41.92
C HIS A 193 27.44 -45.66 42.16
N ASP A 194 28.73 -45.86 42.38
CA ASP A 194 29.25 -47.04 43.06
C ASP A 194 29.95 -46.55 44.33
N LYS A 195 29.31 -46.80 45.48
CA LYS A 195 30.00 -46.77 46.78
C LYS A 195 29.37 -47.81 47.68
N SER A 196 30.07 -48.93 47.69
CA SER A 196 29.96 -50.11 48.52
C SER A 196 29.93 -49.81 50.02
N HIS A 197 29.33 -50.76 50.74
CA HIS A 197 29.54 -51.08 52.15
C HIS A 197 31.03 -51.05 52.57
N ASP A 198 31.32 -50.45 53.72
CA ASP A 198 31.70 -51.16 54.96
C ASP A 198 31.44 -50.24 56.18
#